data_AF-A0A7Y5BD82-F1
#
_entry.id   AF-A0A7Y5BD82-F1
#
_cell.length_a   1.000
_cell.length_b   1.000
_cell.length_c   1.000
_cell.angle_alpha   90.00
_cell.angle_beta   90.00
_cell.angle_gamma   90.00
#
_symmetry.space_group_name_H-M   'P 1'
#
loop_
_entity.id
_entity.type
_entity.pdbx_description
1 polymer ?
#
loop_
_entity_poly.entity_id
_entity_poly.type
_entity_poly.pdbx_seq_one_letter_code
_entity_poly.pdbx_strand_id
1 'polypeptide(L)'
;MVRESGAFSRLGATAGLAFAGALAFSFPLFPNIMGHDFNFGAFNGDGAVEYSTNGLAPDTLFYSASEFDTEVTGYWPFWPTPPVYPVFNAGGSFGGDITMCLMFTGQDAPYVGPGGTIDVSLVGTGGFAAAPDLAIFGAIPGLGIPYTLLWALEIRNASLYGVSDWNSYVVEAEGFIVGGYIAQQFNLVGEQGVVRGHLDFVDRPAGWIPPTYDPVADDVDYNIRAAYSGETGWGTAVPEPASLAALSLGVAMLVRRRKKA
;
A
#
# COMPACT_ATOMS: atom_id res chain seq x y z
N MET A 1 66.48 37.02 17.91
CA MET A 1 65.07 36.93 18.38
C MET A 1 64.62 35.50 18.13
N VAL A 2 64.51 34.65 19.17
CA VAL A 2 63.28 34.41 19.96
C VAL A 2 62.18 33.86 19.04
N ARG A 3 61.51 32.72 19.22
CA ARG A 3 61.51 31.54 20.12
C ARG A 3 60.37 30.65 19.58
N GLU A 4 60.51 29.32 19.68
CA GLU A 4 59.51 28.32 20.14
C GLU A 4 58.13 28.23 19.42
N SER A 5 57.40 27.10 19.31
CA SER A 5 57.56 25.68 19.61
C SER A 5 56.19 25.02 19.35
N GLY A 6 56.15 23.75 18.90
CA GLY A 6 55.00 22.84 19.04
C GLY A 6 53.81 23.13 18.11
N ALA A 7 52.91 22.20 17.81
CA ALA A 7 52.67 20.82 18.20
C ALA A 7 51.51 20.31 17.30
N PHE A 8 51.44 18.99 17.05
CA PHE A 8 50.22 18.18 16.90
C PHE A 8 48.98 18.82 16.20
N SER A 9 48.40 18.30 15.13
CA SER A 9 47.74 17.00 15.10
C SER A 9 46.92 16.91 13.80
N ARG A 10 46.80 15.68 13.30
CA ARG A 10 45.80 15.18 12.36
C ARG A 10 44.42 15.81 12.55
N LEU A 11 43.78 16.20 11.45
CA LEU A 11 42.34 16.05 11.13
C LEU A 11 42.00 17.01 9.98
N GLY A 12 41.77 16.48 8.78
CA GLY A 12 41.29 17.33 7.69
C GLY A 12 41.49 16.74 6.31
N ALA A 13 40.77 15.65 5.99
CA ALA A 13 40.25 15.36 4.64
C ALA A 13 39.56 13.99 4.59
N THR A 14 38.62 13.71 5.50
CA THR A 14 37.64 12.63 5.32
C THR A 14 36.27 13.15 5.75
N ALA A 15 35.73 14.04 4.95
CA ALA A 15 34.33 14.46 4.98
C ALA A 15 33.90 14.77 3.55
N GLY A 16 33.97 13.75 2.69
CA GLY A 16 33.43 13.79 1.33
C GLY A 16 32.07 13.11 1.30
N LEU A 17 31.05 13.91 1.61
CA LEU A 17 29.62 13.72 1.32
C LEU A 17 29.04 12.30 1.50
N ALA A 18 28.52 12.06 2.70
CA ALA A 18 27.21 11.46 2.82
C ALA A 18 26.18 12.53 2.41
N PHE A 19 25.64 12.42 1.19
CA PHE A 19 24.36 12.99 0.76
C PHE A 19 24.08 12.40 -0.62
N ALA A 20 23.75 11.11 -0.66
CA ALA A 20 22.81 10.65 -1.67
C ALA A 20 21.46 10.85 -1.00
N GLY A 21 20.81 11.98 -1.30
CA GLY A 21 19.41 12.15 -0.95
C GLY A 21 18.68 10.92 -1.46
N ALA A 22 18.00 10.22 -0.55
CA ALA A 22 16.89 9.40 -0.96
C ALA A 22 15.94 10.37 -1.66
N LEU A 23 16.02 10.41 -2.98
CA LEU A 23 14.90 10.88 -3.77
C LEU A 23 13.78 9.92 -3.39
N ALA A 24 12.87 10.40 -2.55
CA ALA A 24 11.65 9.71 -2.20
C ALA A 24 10.79 9.73 -3.45
N PHE A 25 11.09 8.82 -4.37
CA PHE A 25 10.29 8.53 -5.53
C PHE A 25 9.17 7.56 -5.09
N SER A 26 7.94 7.82 -5.50
CA SER A 26 6.78 6.96 -5.27
C SER A 26 6.85 5.79 -6.25
N PHE A 27 7.41 4.69 -5.78
CA PHE A 27 7.49 3.48 -6.56
C PHE A 27 6.23 2.64 -6.33
N PRO A 28 5.67 2.00 -7.37
CA PRO A 28 4.81 0.85 -7.18
C PRO A 28 5.47 -0.13 -6.21
N LEU A 29 4.66 -0.66 -5.30
CA LEU A 29 5.09 -1.52 -4.22
C LEU A 29 5.24 -2.97 -4.68
N PHE A 30 4.65 -3.35 -5.82
CA PHE A 30 4.64 -4.70 -6.37
C PHE A 30 4.41 -5.80 -5.30
N PRO A 31 3.24 -5.81 -4.64
CA PRO A 31 2.87 -6.80 -3.64
C PRO A 31 3.01 -8.24 -4.15
N ASN A 32 3.69 -9.06 -3.36
CA ASN A 32 3.76 -10.50 -3.54
C ASN A 32 3.14 -11.22 -2.33
N ILE A 33 1.97 -11.83 -2.54
CA ILE A 33 1.25 -12.61 -1.53
C ILE A 33 1.75 -14.05 -1.54
N MET A 34 2.15 -14.54 -0.38
CA MET A 34 2.88 -15.81 -0.24
C MET A 34 2.18 -16.85 0.64
N GLY A 35 0.86 -16.72 0.86
CA GLY A 35 0.11 -17.70 1.64
C GLY A 35 -1.34 -17.31 1.86
N HIS A 36 -1.67 -16.90 3.07
CA HIS A 36 -3.02 -16.47 3.43
C HIS A 36 -3.43 -15.27 2.61
N ASP A 37 -4.56 -15.39 1.91
CA ASP A 37 -5.06 -14.41 0.95
C ASP A 37 -6.58 -14.26 1.07
N PHE A 38 -7.07 -13.04 0.89
CA PHE A 38 -8.47 -12.69 0.81
C PHE A 38 -8.74 -11.93 -0.46
N ASN A 39 -9.71 -12.40 -1.24
CA ASN A 39 -10.19 -11.70 -2.43
C ASN A 39 -11.41 -10.86 -2.10
N PHE A 40 -11.42 -9.61 -2.56
CA PHE A 40 -12.53 -8.71 -2.38
C PHE A 40 -12.85 -7.92 -3.66
N GLY A 41 -14.13 -7.61 -3.83
CA GLY A 41 -14.69 -6.70 -4.81
C GLY A 41 -15.73 -5.84 -4.11
N ALA A 42 -15.28 -4.69 -3.60
CA ALA A 42 -16.14 -3.66 -3.06
C ALA A 42 -16.69 -2.83 -4.22
N PHE A 43 -17.97 -3.06 -4.56
CA PHE A 43 -18.69 -2.25 -5.53
C PHE A 43 -19.83 -1.58 -4.82
N ASN A 44 -19.81 -0.25 -4.77
CA ASN A 44 -20.89 0.50 -4.17
C ASN A 44 -21.79 1.09 -5.27
N GLY A 45 -22.91 0.43 -5.53
CA GLY A 45 -23.84 0.89 -6.57
C GLY A 45 -24.55 2.19 -6.21
N ASP A 46 -24.86 2.38 -4.92
CA ASP A 46 -25.77 3.41 -4.42
C ASP A 46 -25.32 4.08 -3.09
N GLY A 47 -24.12 3.81 -2.60
CA GLY A 47 -23.65 4.28 -1.28
C GLY A 47 -22.74 5.51 -1.29
N ALA A 48 -21.99 5.64 -0.19
CA ALA A 48 -21.19 6.83 0.14
C ALA A 48 -20.05 7.08 -0.86
N VAL A 49 -19.52 8.29 -0.87
CA VAL A 49 -18.31 8.62 -1.64
C VAL A 49 -17.11 7.91 -1.03
N GLU A 50 -16.32 7.23 -1.85
CA GLU A 50 -15.12 6.50 -1.40
C GLU A 50 -13.80 7.23 -1.68
N TYR A 51 -13.76 8.19 -2.60
CA TYR A 51 -12.57 8.99 -2.85
C TYR A 51 -12.87 10.48 -2.74
N SER A 52 -12.11 11.16 -1.89
CA SER A 52 -12.24 12.59 -1.64
C SER A 52 -10.92 13.30 -1.90
N THR A 53 -10.98 14.27 -2.81
CA THR A 53 -9.95 15.28 -3.05
C THR A 53 -10.50 16.59 -2.51
N ASN A 54 -9.72 17.35 -1.75
CA ASN A 54 -10.17 18.64 -1.22
C ASN A 54 -9.17 19.78 -1.43
N GLY A 55 -8.04 19.48 -2.10
CA GLY A 55 -7.00 20.43 -2.48
C GLY A 55 -6.30 21.17 -1.34
N LEU A 56 -6.57 20.80 -0.08
CA LEU A 56 -6.08 21.48 1.12
C LEU A 56 -5.51 20.51 2.17
N ALA A 57 -5.81 19.22 2.01
CA ALA A 57 -5.40 18.13 2.86
C ALA A 57 -5.18 16.87 2.00
N PRO A 58 -4.52 15.83 2.53
CA PRO A 58 -4.30 14.59 1.80
C PRO A 58 -5.59 14.04 1.21
N ASP A 59 -5.51 13.61 -0.05
CA ASP A 59 -6.58 12.84 -0.69
C ASP A 59 -6.86 11.59 0.14
N THR A 60 -8.13 11.24 0.30
CA THR A 60 -8.52 10.11 1.14
C THR A 60 -9.33 9.12 0.33
N LEU A 61 -8.90 7.86 0.39
CA LEU A 61 -9.69 6.72 -0.04
C LEU A 61 -10.29 6.05 1.19
N PHE A 62 -11.61 6.10 1.32
CA PHE A 62 -12.35 5.51 2.41
C PHE A 62 -13.39 4.52 1.89
N TYR A 63 -13.16 3.24 2.12
CA TYR A 63 -14.12 2.18 1.89
C TYR A 63 -14.74 1.72 3.19
N SER A 64 -16.06 1.57 3.15
CA SER A 64 -16.83 0.87 4.18
C SER A 64 -17.97 0.15 3.48
N ALA A 65 -18.19 -1.10 3.88
CA ALA A 65 -19.32 -1.88 3.42
C ALA A 65 -20.64 -1.10 3.50
N SER A 66 -21.43 -1.17 2.43
CA SER A 66 -22.82 -0.73 2.42
C SER A 66 -23.72 -1.85 2.96
N GLU A 67 -24.94 -1.53 3.40
CA GLU A 67 -25.89 -2.56 3.85
C GLU A 67 -26.31 -3.54 2.74
N PHE A 68 -26.04 -3.21 1.47
CA PHE A 68 -26.50 -3.97 0.30
C PHE A 68 -25.36 -4.62 -0.49
N ASP A 69 -24.12 -4.24 -0.22
CA ASP A 69 -22.95 -4.71 -0.95
C ASP A 69 -22.12 -5.62 -0.04
N THR A 70 -21.78 -6.79 -0.56
CA THR A 70 -20.91 -7.74 0.13
C THR A 70 -19.65 -7.94 -0.70
N GLU A 71 -18.51 -7.77 -0.08
CA GLU A 71 -17.34 -7.30 -0.80
C GLU A 71 -16.21 -8.34 -0.72
N VAL A 72 -16.11 -9.10 0.36
CA VAL A 72 -15.05 -10.11 0.53
C VAL A 72 -15.57 -11.49 0.13
N THR A 73 -15.05 -12.03 -0.97
CA THR A 73 -15.64 -13.19 -1.65
C THR A 73 -15.06 -14.52 -1.20
N GLY A 74 -13.77 -14.55 -0.85
CA GLY A 74 -13.11 -15.81 -0.55
C GLY A 74 -11.80 -15.63 0.19
N TYR A 75 -11.42 -16.71 0.87
CA TYR A 75 -10.19 -16.86 1.64
C TYR A 75 -9.41 -18.07 1.13
N TRP A 76 -8.12 -17.86 0.83
CA TRP A 76 -7.17 -18.90 0.49
C TRP A 76 -6.16 -19.05 1.62
N PRO A 77 -6.02 -20.23 2.25
CA PRO A 77 -5.01 -20.44 3.27
C PRO A 77 -3.60 -20.59 2.69
N PHE A 78 -3.46 -20.97 1.42
CA PHE A 78 -2.18 -21.32 0.80
C PHE A 78 -2.11 -20.85 -0.66
N TRP A 79 -2.31 -19.55 -0.93
CA TRP A 79 -2.22 -18.99 -2.27
C TRP A 79 -0.87 -19.29 -2.95
N PRO A 80 -0.86 -19.62 -4.27
CA PRO A 80 -2.00 -19.76 -5.18
C PRO A 80 -2.63 -21.16 -5.20
N THR A 81 -2.31 -22.01 -4.22
CA THR A 81 -2.77 -23.41 -4.16
C THR A 81 -4.18 -23.52 -3.55
N PRO A 82 -5.12 -24.24 -4.20
CA PRO A 82 -6.45 -24.53 -3.64
C PRO A 82 -6.39 -25.34 -2.33
N PRO A 83 -7.49 -25.39 -1.53
CA PRO A 83 -8.83 -24.90 -1.82
C PRO A 83 -9.09 -23.44 -1.43
N VAL A 84 -10.07 -22.86 -2.12
CA VAL A 84 -10.72 -21.59 -1.77
C VAL A 84 -11.83 -21.85 -0.77
N TYR A 85 -11.89 -21.08 0.31
CA TYR A 85 -13.03 -21.07 1.21
C TYR A 85 -13.88 -19.82 0.98
N PRO A 86 -15.19 -19.96 0.70
CA PRO A 86 -16.06 -18.80 0.60
C PRO A 86 -16.17 -18.10 1.95
N VAL A 87 -16.16 -16.77 1.91
CA VAL A 87 -16.45 -15.90 3.05
C VAL A 87 -17.93 -15.52 3.00
N PHE A 88 -18.60 -15.54 4.14
CA PHE A 88 -20.04 -15.28 4.26
C PHE A 88 -20.31 -14.19 5.30
N ASN A 89 -21.42 -13.48 5.15
CA ASN A 89 -21.91 -12.56 6.17
C ASN A 89 -22.67 -13.30 7.29
N ALA A 90 -23.14 -12.55 8.29
CA ALA A 90 -23.92 -13.08 9.42
C ALA A 90 -25.25 -13.75 9.01
N GLY A 91 -25.76 -13.47 7.81
CA GLY A 91 -26.95 -14.12 7.23
C GLY A 91 -26.67 -15.45 6.52
N GLY A 92 -25.39 -15.86 6.41
CA GLY A 92 -25.00 -17.04 5.65
C GLY A 92 -25.05 -16.84 4.14
N SER A 93 -25.22 -15.60 3.67
CA SER A 93 -25.08 -15.22 2.27
C SER A 93 -23.61 -15.03 1.92
N PHE A 94 -23.28 -15.22 0.65
CA PHE A 94 -21.93 -14.98 0.16
C PHE A 94 -21.51 -13.53 0.40
N GLY A 95 -20.23 -13.34 0.74
CA GLY A 95 -19.59 -12.04 0.86
C GLY A 95 -19.46 -11.56 2.31
N GLY A 96 -18.24 -11.20 2.70
CA GLY A 96 -17.92 -10.47 3.93
C GLY A 96 -17.78 -8.97 3.70
N ASP A 97 -17.45 -8.23 4.74
CA ASP A 97 -17.35 -6.78 4.71
C ASP A 97 -15.87 -6.35 4.74
N ILE A 98 -15.54 -5.27 4.02
CA ILE A 98 -14.24 -4.61 4.14
C ILE A 98 -14.41 -3.16 4.61
N THR A 99 -13.52 -2.74 5.49
CA THR A 99 -13.27 -1.33 5.74
C THR A 99 -11.83 -1.02 5.39
N MET A 100 -11.59 0.05 4.63
CA MET A 100 -10.25 0.48 4.27
C MET A 100 -10.16 2.02 4.31
N CYS A 101 -9.08 2.57 4.87
CA CYS A 101 -8.81 3.99 4.82
C CYS A 101 -7.34 4.23 4.45
N LEU A 102 -7.12 4.89 3.32
CA LEU A 102 -5.81 5.32 2.86
C LEU A 102 -5.79 6.84 2.69
N MET A 103 -4.64 7.45 2.97
CA MET A 103 -4.41 8.88 2.75
C MET A 103 -3.23 9.06 1.81
N PHE A 104 -3.41 9.81 0.72
CA PHE A 104 -2.37 10.13 -0.25
C PHE A 104 -1.88 11.56 -0.04
N THR A 105 -0.58 11.69 0.21
CA THR A 105 0.04 12.92 0.76
C THR A 105 1.03 13.58 -0.17
N GLY A 106 1.32 12.96 -1.31
CA GLY A 106 2.26 13.52 -2.26
C GLY A 106 2.20 12.82 -3.60
N GLN A 107 2.69 13.53 -4.59
CA GLN A 107 2.88 13.06 -5.95
C GLN A 107 4.32 12.62 -6.17
N ASP A 108 4.50 11.61 -7.02
CA ASP A 108 5.71 11.51 -7.83
C ASP A 108 5.37 11.70 -9.30
N ALA A 109 6.27 12.40 -9.99
CA ALA A 109 6.15 12.74 -11.41
C ALA A 109 5.93 11.48 -12.27
N PRO A 110 5.45 11.59 -13.53
CA PRO A 110 5.25 10.43 -14.38
C PRO A 110 6.50 9.53 -14.39
N TYR A 111 6.33 8.29 -13.93
CA TYR A 111 7.42 7.32 -13.84
C TYR A 111 7.62 6.64 -15.19
N VAL A 112 8.85 6.60 -15.68
CA VAL A 112 9.20 5.87 -16.92
C VAL A 112 10.18 4.76 -16.57
N GLY A 113 9.78 3.51 -16.76
CA GLY A 113 10.64 2.36 -16.49
C GLY A 113 10.36 1.12 -17.35
N PRO A 114 11.00 -0.03 -17.06
CA PRO A 114 10.93 -1.24 -17.90
C PRO A 114 9.51 -1.81 -18.09
N GLY A 115 8.54 -1.40 -17.27
CA GLY A 115 7.13 -1.79 -17.32
C GLY A 115 6.19 -0.79 -17.99
N GLY A 116 6.67 0.36 -18.47
CA GLY A 116 5.85 1.40 -19.12
C GLY A 116 6.03 2.80 -18.52
N THR A 117 5.21 3.73 -19.00
CA THR A 117 5.03 5.06 -18.38
C THR A 117 3.84 4.98 -17.44
N ILE A 118 4.06 5.26 -16.17
CA ILE A 118 3.02 5.53 -15.19
C ILE A 118 2.77 7.02 -15.26
N ASP A 119 1.54 7.39 -15.57
CA ASP A 119 1.21 8.79 -15.79
C ASP A 119 1.00 9.52 -14.49
N VAL A 120 0.40 8.87 -13.49
CA VAL A 120 0.20 9.42 -12.13
C VAL A 120 0.70 8.40 -11.13
N SER A 121 1.44 8.85 -10.12
CA SER A 121 1.74 8.04 -8.94
C SER A 121 1.66 8.90 -7.68
N LEU A 122 0.82 8.48 -6.73
CA LEU A 122 0.68 9.10 -5.42
C LEU A 122 1.25 8.18 -4.34
N VAL A 123 1.98 8.76 -3.38
CA VAL A 123 2.34 8.08 -2.13
C VAL A 123 1.27 8.28 -1.08
N GLY A 124 1.03 7.23 -0.31
CA GLY A 124 0.12 7.29 0.82
C GLY A 124 0.51 6.42 1.99
N THR A 125 -0.34 6.47 3.02
CA THR A 125 -0.27 5.67 4.24
C THR A 125 -1.67 5.22 4.64
N GLY A 126 -1.75 4.47 5.73
CA GLY A 126 -2.97 4.33 6.49
C GLY A 126 -3.59 5.67 6.89
N GLY A 127 -4.92 5.73 6.91
CA GLY A 127 -5.70 6.91 7.26
C GLY A 127 -6.50 6.81 8.56
N PHE A 128 -6.59 5.62 9.19
CA PHE A 128 -7.32 5.48 10.44
C PHE A 128 -6.41 5.74 11.65
N ALA A 129 -6.78 6.72 12.48
CA ALA A 129 -6.02 7.03 13.70
C ALA A 129 -6.33 6.10 14.90
N ALA A 130 -7.47 5.40 14.87
CA ALA A 130 -8.01 4.66 16.02
C ALA A 130 -8.55 3.27 15.67
N ALA A 131 -8.33 2.80 14.44
CA ALA A 131 -8.75 1.50 13.93
C ALA A 131 -7.69 1.01 12.93
N PRO A 132 -7.62 -0.29 12.62
CA PRO A 132 -6.76 -0.77 11.54
C PRO A 132 -7.13 -0.13 10.20
N ASP A 133 -6.13 0.23 9.40
CA ASP A 133 -6.30 0.84 8.08
C ASP A 133 -7.03 -0.05 7.08
N LEU A 134 -6.94 -1.36 7.25
CA LEU A 134 -7.76 -2.33 6.55
C LEU A 134 -8.28 -3.36 7.55
N ALA A 135 -9.58 -3.66 7.48
CA ALA A 135 -10.20 -4.74 8.25
C ALA A 135 -11.19 -5.52 7.38
N ILE A 136 -11.14 -6.84 7.51
CA ILE A 136 -12.05 -7.78 6.85
C ILE A 136 -12.88 -8.50 7.90
N PHE A 137 -14.19 -8.44 7.75
CA PHE A 137 -15.16 -9.13 8.58
C PHE A 137 -15.88 -10.20 7.79
N GLY A 138 -16.23 -11.30 8.45
CA GLY A 138 -16.90 -12.40 7.80
C GLY A 138 -16.94 -13.65 8.65
N ALA A 139 -17.64 -14.65 8.14
CA ALA A 139 -17.66 -16.02 8.62
C ALA A 139 -17.06 -16.96 7.56
N ILE A 140 -16.43 -18.05 7.99
CA ILE A 140 -15.96 -19.12 7.10
C ILE A 140 -16.47 -20.45 7.66
N PRO A 141 -17.74 -20.82 7.40
CA PRO A 141 -18.37 -22.01 7.97
C PRO A 141 -17.63 -23.31 7.61
N GLY A 142 -17.02 -23.39 6.42
CA GLY A 142 -16.21 -24.53 6.01
C GLY A 142 -14.98 -24.79 6.90
N LEU A 143 -14.57 -23.80 7.68
CA LEU A 143 -13.51 -23.88 8.70
C LEU A 143 -14.05 -23.76 10.14
N GLY A 144 -15.37 -23.71 10.33
CA GLY A 144 -16.00 -23.51 11.63
C GLY A 144 -15.82 -22.12 12.23
N ILE A 145 -15.48 -21.11 11.40
CA ILE A 145 -15.20 -19.75 11.86
C ILE A 145 -16.51 -18.95 11.84
N PRO A 146 -16.99 -18.42 13.00
CA PRO A 146 -18.20 -17.60 13.07
C PRO A 146 -17.95 -16.20 12.50
N TYR A 147 -19.02 -15.41 12.33
CA TYR A 147 -18.89 -14.03 11.88
C TYR A 147 -18.07 -13.21 12.88
N THR A 148 -16.91 -12.72 12.44
CA THR A 148 -15.95 -11.99 13.27
C THR A 148 -14.97 -11.19 12.42
N LEU A 149 -14.05 -10.47 13.05
CA LEU A 149 -12.90 -9.89 12.36
C LEU A 149 -11.97 -11.02 11.91
N LEU A 150 -11.81 -11.20 10.60
CA LEU A 150 -10.99 -12.28 10.02
C LEU A 150 -9.54 -11.83 9.83
N TRP A 151 -9.33 -10.58 9.41
CA TRP A 151 -8.02 -10.03 9.04
C TRP A 151 -7.97 -8.52 9.29
N ALA A 152 -6.83 -8.02 9.76
CA ALA A 152 -6.62 -6.58 9.96
C ALA A 152 -5.17 -6.18 9.67
N LEU A 153 -4.98 -5.08 8.93
CA LEU A 153 -3.68 -4.50 8.61
C LEU A 153 -3.59 -3.06 9.10
N GLU A 154 -2.42 -2.71 9.63
CA GLU A 154 -1.96 -1.32 9.77
C GLU A 154 -1.05 -0.99 8.59
N ILE A 155 -1.44 -0.04 7.76
CA ILE A 155 -0.80 0.27 6.48
C ILE A 155 0.25 1.36 6.68
N ARG A 156 1.50 1.03 6.32
CA ARG A 156 2.63 1.94 6.46
C ARG A 156 2.94 2.69 5.19
N ASN A 157 2.81 2.00 4.06
CA ASN A 157 3.06 2.56 2.74
C ASN A 157 1.92 2.15 1.82
N ALA A 158 1.44 3.09 1.03
CA ALA A 158 0.49 2.86 -0.05
C ALA A 158 0.96 3.60 -1.30
N SER A 159 0.57 3.07 -2.45
CA SER A 159 0.74 3.72 -3.74
C SER A 159 -0.56 3.65 -4.52
N LEU A 160 -1.00 4.78 -5.07
CA LEU A 160 -2.06 4.84 -6.07
C LEU A 160 -1.42 5.27 -7.38
N TYR A 161 -1.60 4.51 -8.46
CA TYR A 161 -1.01 4.90 -9.74
C TYR A 161 -1.85 4.50 -10.95
N GLY A 162 -1.72 5.28 -12.02
CA GLY A 162 -2.49 5.12 -13.26
C GLY A 162 -1.60 5.08 -14.49
N VAL A 163 -2.10 4.44 -15.56
CA VAL A 163 -1.45 4.35 -16.86
C VAL A 163 -2.44 4.87 -17.91
N SER A 164 -1.99 5.67 -18.88
CA SER A 164 -2.80 6.47 -19.82
C SER A 164 -3.82 5.69 -20.64
N ASP A 165 -3.67 4.37 -20.73
CA ASP A 165 -4.54 3.49 -21.49
C ASP A 165 -5.44 2.61 -20.60
N TRP A 166 -5.41 2.83 -19.28
CA TRP A 166 -6.18 2.05 -18.31
C TRP A 166 -7.41 2.82 -17.82
N ASN A 167 -8.49 2.08 -17.58
CA ASN A 167 -9.72 2.66 -17.04
C ASN A 167 -9.73 2.69 -15.51
N SER A 168 -8.81 1.98 -14.86
CA SER A 168 -8.66 1.91 -13.40
C SER A 168 -7.30 2.44 -12.95
N TYR A 169 -7.24 2.87 -11.69
CA TYR A 169 -5.98 3.04 -10.98
C TYR A 169 -5.62 1.74 -10.28
N VAL A 170 -4.34 1.51 -10.07
CA VAL A 170 -3.85 0.45 -9.19
C VAL A 170 -3.64 1.05 -7.80
N VAL A 171 -4.16 0.36 -6.79
CA VAL A 171 -3.85 0.61 -5.38
C VAL A 171 -3.00 -0.55 -4.90
N GLU A 172 -1.83 -0.24 -4.35
CA GLU A 172 -1.00 -1.21 -3.66
C GLU A 172 -0.67 -0.67 -2.28
N ALA A 173 -0.59 -1.55 -1.28
CA ALA A 173 -0.22 -1.16 0.06
C ALA A 173 0.56 -2.26 0.76
N GLU A 174 1.38 -1.86 1.72
CA GLU A 174 2.05 -2.76 2.65
C GLU A 174 1.98 -2.25 4.09
N GLY A 175 2.02 -3.20 5.01
CA GLY A 175 1.76 -2.93 6.41
C GLY A 175 2.16 -4.08 7.31
N PHE A 176 1.65 -4.02 8.53
CA PHE A 176 1.74 -5.12 9.48
C PHE A 176 0.37 -5.70 9.74
N ILE A 177 0.32 -7.03 9.86
CA ILE A 177 -0.88 -7.72 10.30
C ILE A 177 -1.04 -7.48 11.79
N VAL A 178 -2.14 -6.83 12.18
CA VAL A 178 -2.37 -6.42 13.59
C VAL A 178 -3.46 -7.24 14.28
N GLY A 179 -4.21 -8.04 13.54
CA GLY A 179 -5.25 -8.87 14.16
C GLY A 179 -6.12 -9.64 13.17
N GLY A 180 -7.21 -10.19 13.72
CA GLY A 180 -8.15 -11.05 13.01
C GLY A 180 -7.99 -12.53 13.39
N TYR A 181 -9.10 -13.25 13.31
CA TYR A 181 -9.18 -14.66 13.71
C TYR A 181 -8.18 -15.53 12.93
N ILE A 182 -8.07 -15.33 11.62
CA ILE A 182 -7.11 -16.07 10.78
C ILE A 182 -5.67 -15.72 11.18
N ALA A 183 -5.35 -14.43 11.30
CA ALA A 183 -4.01 -14.00 11.70
C ALA A 183 -3.58 -14.58 13.05
N GLN A 184 -4.48 -14.61 14.03
CA GLN A 184 -4.21 -15.19 15.35
C GLN A 184 -4.04 -16.71 15.29
N GLN A 185 -4.94 -17.41 14.58
CA GLN A 185 -4.89 -18.87 14.45
C GLN A 185 -3.57 -19.36 13.83
N PHE A 186 -3.02 -18.59 12.88
CA PHE A 186 -1.80 -18.95 12.15
C PHE A 186 -0.54 -18.21 12.63
N ASN A 187 -0.60 -17.49 13.75
CA ASN A 187 0.52 -16.71 14.32
C ASN A 187 1.14 -15.69 13.34
N LEU A 188 0.30 -14.99 12.59
CA LEU A 188 0.72 -13.99 11.59
C LEU A 188 0.68 -12.56 12.13
N VAL A 189 0.20 -12.34 13.36
CA VAL A 189 0.20 -11.00 13.96
C VAL A 189 1.64 -10.51 14.14
N GLY A 190 1.94 -9.33 13.60
CA GLY A 190 3.27 -8.74 13.53
C GLY A 190 4.03 -9.04 12.23
N GLU A 191 3.55 -9.99 11.41
CA GLU A 191 4.12 -10.27 10.11
C GLU A 191 3.73 -9.22 9.07
N GLN A 192 4.48 -9.18 7.96
CA GLN A 192 4.20 -8.26 6.87
C GLN A 192 2.93 -8.68 6.11
N GLY A 193 2.03 -7.71 5.95
CA GLY A 193 0.82 -7.85 5.16
C GLY A 193 0.87 -6.93 3.95
N VAL A 194 0.25 -7.36 2.86
CA VAL A 194 0.19 -6.58 1.62
C VAL A 194 -1.20 -6.58 1.03
N VAL A 195 -1.48 -5.57 0.22
CA VAL A 195 -2.74 -5.35 -0.48
C VAL A 195 -2.42 -4.95 -1.91
N ARG A 196 -3.15 -5.50 -2.88
CA ARG A 196 -3.16 -4.99 -4.26
C ARG A 196 -4.57 -5.00 -4.82
N GLY A 197 -4.90 -4.03 -5.64
CA GLY A 197 -6.20 -3.98 -6.28
C GLY A 197 -6.32 -2.86 -7.30
N HIS A 198 -7.51 -2.74 -7.86
CA HIS A 198 -7.87 -1.77 -8.87
C HIS A 198 -9.00 -0.91 -8.34
N LEU A 199 -8.83 0.40 -8.50
CA LEU A 199 -9.78 1.44 -8.15
C LEU A 199 -10.42 1.99 -9.42
N ASP A 200 -11.70 1.71 -9.60
CA ASP A 200 -12.53 2.11 -10.73
C ASP A 200 -13.51 3.20 -10.29
N PHE A 201 -13.56 4.32 -11.00
CA PHE A 201 -14.37 5.46 -10.55
C PHE A 201 -15.68 5.59 -11.32
N VAL A 202 -16.79 5.67 -10.57
CA VAL A 202 -18.15 5.83 -11.09
C VAL A 202 -18.38 7.32 -11.35
N ASP A 203 -18.53 7.71 -12.61
CA ASP A 203 -18.79 9.09 -13.07
C ASP A 203 -17.64 10.10 -12.87
N ARG A 204 -16.41 9.65 -13.09
CA ARG A 204 -15.22 10.49 -12.96
C ARG A 204 -15.21 11.69 -13.94
N PRO A 205 -14.87 12.92 -13.51
CA PRO A 205 -14.76 14.05 -14.42
C PRO A 205 -13.62 13.85 -15.44
N ALA A 206 -13.73 14.46 -16.61
CA ALA A 206 -12.68 14.37 -17.63
C ALA A 206 -11.37 15.00 -17.12
N GLY A 207 -10.28 14.24 -17.13
CA GLY A 207 -8.94 14.73 -16.75
C GLY A 207 -8.73 14.95 -15.24
N TRP A 208 -9.65 14.47 -14.39
CA TRP A 208 -9.72 14.80 -12.96
C TRP A 208 -8.58 14.29 -12.06
N ILE A 209 -7.60 13.58 -12.62
CA ILE A 209 -6.29 13.37 -11.99
C ILE A 209 -5.29 13.46 -13.15
N PRO A 210 -4.68 14.64 -13.39
CA PRO A 210 -3.71 14.79 -14.47
C PRO A 210 -2.43 13.99 -14.16
N PRO A 211 -1.62 13.64 -15.18
CA PRO A 211 -0.34 12.95 -14.98
C PRO A 211 0.57 13.60 -13.92
N THR A 212 0.49 14.93 -13.78
CA THR A 212 1.31 15.66 -12.82
C THR A 212 0.53 16.20 -11.63
N TYR A 213 -0.33 15.39 -11.02
CA TYR A 213 -1.25 15.78 -9.93
C TYR A 213 -0.64 15.68 -8.52
N ASP A 214 -0.64 16.76 -7.75
CA ASP A 214 -0.26 16.80 -6.32
C ASP A 214 -1.49 16.95 -5.41
N PRO A 215 -1.80 15.95 -4.55
CA PRO A 215 -3.00 15.94 -3.73
C PRO A 215 -3.03 17.05 -2.67
N VAL A 216 -1.88 17.63 -2.32
CA VAL A 216 -1.78 18.71 -1.32
C VAL A 216 -1.62 20.07 -1.95
N ALA A 217 -1.00 20.15 -3.14
CA ALA A 217 -0.71 21.43 -3.80
C ALA A 217 -1.75 21.83 -4.86
N ASP A 218 -2.48 20.88 -5.45
CA ASP A 218 -3.48 21.16 -6.47
C ASP A 218 -4.87 21.34 -5.84
N ASP A 219 -5.49 22.50 -6.10
CA ASP A 219 -6.82 22.87 -5.61
C ASP A 219 -7.92 22.14 -6.41
N VAL A 220 -8.05 20.84 -6.16
CA VAL A 220 -9.05 19.95 -6.74
C VAL A 220 -9.97 19.47 -5.63
N ASP A 221 -11.25 19.83 -5.74
CA ASP A 221 -12.31 19.41 -4.80
C ASP A 221 -13.33 18.53 -5.53
N TYR A 222 -13.19 17.22 -5.34
CA TYR A 222 -14.10 16.21 -5.86
C TYR A 222 -14.35 15.12 -4.84
N ASN A 223 -15.61 14.71 -4.76
CA ASN A 223 -16.09 13.61 -3.96
C ASN A 223 -16.69 12.59 -4.92
N ILE A 224 -15.98 11.49 -5.17
CA ILE A 224 -16.28 10.55 -6.25
C ILE A 224 -16.46 9.15 -5.71
N ARG A 225 -17.47 8.49 -6.25
CA ARG A 225 -17.71 7.08 -5.95
C ARG A 225 -16.73 6.19 -6.68
N ALA A 226 -16.31 5.12 -6.03
CA ALA A 226 -15.33 4.22 -6.59
C ALA A 226 -15.65 2.77 -6.22
N ALA A 227 -15.35 1.85 -7.13
CA ALA A 227 -15.30 0.43 -6.87
C ALA A 227 -13.85 0.00 -6.68
N TYR A 228 -13.61 -0.85 -5.69
CA TYR A 228 -12.29 -1.40 -5.42
C TYR A 228 -12.33 -2.92 -5.45
N SER A 229 -11.53 -3.52 -6.33
CA SER A 229 -11.40 -4.97 -6.40
C SER A 229 -9.95 -5.38 -6.29
N GLY A 230 -9.67 -6.42 -5.53
CA GLY A 230 -8.31 -6.80 -5.25
C GLY A 230 -8.20 -7.93 -4.25
N GLU A 231 -7.02 -8.03 -3.68
CA GLU A 231 -6.65 -9.07 -2.75
C GLU A 231 -5.70 -8.55 -1.67
N THR A 232 -5.73 -9.19 -0.50
CA THR A 232 -4.84 -8.89 0.62
C THR A 232 -4.41 -10.16 1.32
N GLY A 233 -3.18 -10.17 1.81
CA GLY A 233 -2.65 -11.35 2.45
C GLY A 233 -1.33 -11.16 3.15
N TRP A 234 -0.84 -12.26 3.70
CA TRP A 234 0.54 -12.35 4.19
C TRP A 234 1.51 -12.33 3.01
N GLY A 235 2.48 -11.44 3.04
CA GLY A 235 3.35 -11.24 1.90
C GLY A 235 4.35 -10.11 2.10
N THR A 236 5.06 -9.78 1.03
CA THR A 236 6.05 -8.71 1.02
C THR A 236 5.84 -7.82 -0.20
N ALA A 237 6.12 -6.53 -0.06
CA ALA A 237 6.20 -5.61 -1.18
C ALA A 237 7.66 -5.26 -1.44
N VAL A 238 7.98 -5.07 -2.72
CA VAL A 238 9.29 -4.62 -3.16
C VAL A 238 9.10 -3.32 -3.93
N PRO A 239 9.55 -2.18 -3.38
CA PRO A 239 9.62 -0.95 -4.16
C PRO A 239 10.44 -1.20 -5.45
N GLU A 240 10.00 -0.68 -6.59
CA GLU A 240 10.54 -0.87 -7.96
C GLU A 240 12.05 -1.23 -8.08
N PRO A 241 12.46 -2.05 -9.08
CA PRO A 241 13.83 -2.51 -9.36
C PRO A 241 15.02 -1.57 -9.13
N ALA A 242 14.89 -0.24 -9.26
CA ALA A 242 15.92 0.72 -8.89
C ALA A 242 16.33 0.60 -7.40
N SER A 243 15.39 0.24 -6.53
CA SER A 243 15.62 -0.05 -5.11
C SER A 243 16.41 -1.34 -4.91
N LEU A 244 16.13 -2.39 -5.70
CA LEU A 244 16.94 -3.62 -5.75
C LEU A 244 18.36 -3.35 -6.27
N ALA A 245 18.51 -2.46 -7.26
CA ALA A 245 19.82 -2.02 -7.74
C ALA A 245 20.57 -1.21 -6.66
N ALA A 246 19.89 -0.33 -5.93
CA ALA A 246 20.48 0.45 -4.84
C ALA A 246 20.84 -0.43 -3.62
N LEU A 247 20.00 -1.39 -3.25
CA LEU A 247 20.26 -2.38 -2.20
C LEU A 247 21.42 -3.30 -2.59
N SER A 248 21.45 -3.81 -3.82
CA SER A 248 22.55 -4.65 -4.31
C SER A 248 23.88 -3.87 -4.41
N LEU A 249 23.84 -2.60 -4.83
CA LEU A 249 25.01 -1.70 -4.79
C LEU A 249 25.48 -1.41 -3.36
N GLY A 250 24.55 -1.17 -2.43
CA GLY A 250 24.86 -0.95 -1.01
C GLY A 250 25.50 -2.18 -0.35
N VAL A 251 24.95 -3.37 -0.61
CA VAL A 251 25.52 -4.66 -0.15
C VAL A 251 26.90 -4.90 -0.78
N ALA A 252 27.06 -4.66 -2.09
CA ALA A 252 28.35 -4.79 -2.77
C ALA A 252 29.42 -3.85 -2.18
N MET A 253 29.04 -2.62 -1.82
CA MET A 253 29.95 -1.66 -1.16
C MET A 253 30.33 -2.09 0.26
N LEU A 254 29.39 -2.63 1.04
CA LEU A 254 29.63 -3.18 2.38
C LEU A 254 30.56 -4.40 2.36
N VAL A 255 30.35 -5.33 1.42
CA VAL A 255 31.23 -6.50 1.21
C VAL A 255 32.64 -6.07 0.78
N ARG A 256 32.74 -5.05 -0.08
CA ARG A 256 34.04 -4.50 -0.51
C ARG A 256 34.78 -3.78 0.62
N ARG A 257 34.06 -3.17 1.57
CA ARG A 257 34.64 -2.58 2.79
C ARG A 257 35.18 -3.65 3.74
N ARG A 258 34.47 -4.77 3.94
CA ARG A 258 34.92 -5.89 4.78
C ARG A 258 36.14 -6.64 4.25
N LYS A 259 36.37 -6.65 2.93
CA LYS A 259 37.60 -7.24 2.34
C LYS A 259 38.83 -6.34 2.41
N LYS A 260 38.68 -5.07 2.80
CA LYS A 260 39.77 -4.08 2.90
C LYS A 260 40.13 -3.70 4.35
N ALA A 261 39.44 -4.27 5.34
CA ALA A 261 39.80 -4.22 6.76
C ALA A 261 40.50 -5.53 7.13
#